data_AF-A0A4R8K0H8-F1
#
_entry.id   AF-A0A4R8K0H8-F1
#
_cell.length_a   1.000
_cell.length_b   1.000
_cell.length_c   1.000
_cell.angle_alpha   90.00
_cell.angle_beta   90.00
_cell.angle_gamma   90.00
#
_symmetry.space_group_name_H-M   'P 1'
#
loop_
_entity.id
_entity.type
_entity.pdbx_description
1 polymer ?
#
loop_
_entity_poly.entity_id
_entity_poly.type
_entity_poly.pdbx_seq_one_letter_code
_entity_poly.pdbx_strand_id
1 'polypeptide(L)'
;MRRDSQLLETILTSMQEHEEPTQCCKEIEHAVSKTTGHTWPEIRLHLALLKDMGLVAECTTPAEYRLTSAGYDVVESTNPFEQLTGWAKVGGGANIELARSYHEARHPLPPRRS
;
A
#
# COMPACT_ATOMS: atom_id res chain seq x y z
N MET A 1 12.57 -3.08 -2.88
CA MET A 1 12.77 -2.12 -1.77
C MET A 1 12.40 -0.69 -2.13
N ARG A 2 13.14 0.05 -2.97
CA ARG A 2 12.82 1.47 -3.23
C ARG A 2 11.43 1.72 -3.86
N ARG A 3 11.00 0.85 -4.79
CA ARG A 3 9.70 0.97 -5.46
C ARG A 3 8.52 0.62 -4.55
N ASP A 4 8.66 -0.41 -3.72
CA ASP A 4 7.59 -0.87 -2.82
C ASP A 4 7.28 0.20 -1.77
N SER A 5 8.30 0.83 -1.20
CA SER A 5 8.13 1.92 -0.23
C SER A 5 7.55 3.20 -0.86
N GLN A 6 7.86 3.49 -2.13
CA GLN A 6 7.24 4.61 -2.85
C GLN A 6 5.74 4.39 -3.08
N LEU A 7 5.33 3.16 -3.36
CA LEU A 7 3.90 2.83 -3.48
C LEU A 7 3.18 2.95 -2.13
N LEU A 8 3.80 2.46 -1.04
CA LEU A 8 3.26 2.62 0.31
C LEU A 8 3.07 4.10 0.68
N GLU A 9 4.10 4.92 0.46
CA GLU A 9 4.05 6.37 0.67
C GLU A 9 2.94 7.01 -0.18
N THR A 10 2.87 6.67 -1.47
CA THR A 10 1.85 7.24 -2.36
C THR A 10 0.43 6.88 -1.93
N ILE A 11 0.21 5.65 -1.44
CA ILE A 11 -1.09 5.26 -0.88
C ILE A 11 -1.42 6.12 0.35
N LEU A 12 -0.47 6.29 1.28
CA LEU A 12 -0.69 7.08 2.49
C LEU A 12 -0.95 8.56 2.17
N THR A 13 -0.17 9.17 1.26
CA THR A 13 -0.35 10.56 0.81
C THR A 13 -1.69 10.74 0.12
N SER A 14 -2.05 9.84 -0.81
CA SER A 14 -3.38 9.87 -1.45
C SER A 14 -4.50 9.76 -0.43
N MET A 15 -4.30 9.00 0.65
CA MET A 15 -5.30 8.88 1.70
C MET A 15 -5.41 10.15 2.56
N GLN A 16 -4.30 10.83 2.82
CA GLN A 16 -4.23 12.08 3.58
C GLN A 16 -4.85 13.26 2.81
N GLU A 17 -4.64 13.34 1.50
CA GLU A 17 -5.10 14.43 0.64
C GLU A 17 -6.61 14.37 0.32
N HIS A 18 -7.25 13.25 0.66
CA HIS A 18 -8.67 13.06 0.39
C HIS A 18 -9.54 13.85 1.37
N GLU A 19 -10.65 14.39 0.87
CA GLU A 19 -11.54 15.25 1.65
C GLU A 19 -12.25 14.48 2.78
N GLU A 20 -12.67 13.24 2.51
CA GLU A 20 -13.31 12.38 3.50
C GLU A 20 -12.29 11.58 4.32
N PRO A 21 -12.53 11.37 5.62
CA PRO A 21 -11.63 10.65 6.52
C PRO A 21 -11.55 9.14 6.24
N THR A 22 -12.50 8.61 5.47
CA THR A 22 -12.53 7.23 4.98
C THR A 22 -12.57 7.22 3.45
N GLN A 23 -11.96 6.19 2.86
CA GLN A 23 -11.96 5.96 1.42
C GLN A 23 -12.21 4.51 1.08
N CYS A 24 -12.98 4.26 0.04
CA CYS A 24 -13.14 2.91 -0.44
C CYS A 24 -11.92 2.44 -1.25
N CYS A 25 -11.74 1.12 -1.30
CA CYS A 25 -10.72 0.44 -2.13
C CYS A 25 -10.56 1.02 -3.54
N LYS A 26 -11.68 1.33 -4.20
CA LYS A 26 -11.72 1.73 -5.62
C LYS A 26 -11.30 3.19 -5.82
N GLU A 27 -11.55 4.05 -4.84
CA GLU A 27 -11.07 5.44 -4.86
C GLU A 27 -9.56 5.47 -4.70
N ILE A 28 -9.03 4.70 -3.74
CA ILE A 28 -7.59 4.52 -3.53
C ILE A 28 -6.94 3.96 -4.79
N GLU A 29 -7.52 2.92 -5.39
CA GLU A 29 -7.04 2.37 -6.67
C GLU A 29 -6.93 3.45 -7.73
N HIS A 30 -7.99 4.21 -7.95
CA HIS A 30 -8.07 5.18 -9.03
C HIS A 30 -7.11 6.35 -8.83
N ALA A 31 -6.94 6.82 -7.59
CA ALA A 31 -5.98 7.86 -7.25
C ALA A 31 -4.53 7.37 -7.45
N VAL A 32 -4.19 6.21 -6.88
CA VAL A 32 -2.83 5.68 -6.88
C VAL A 32 -2.40 5.16 -8.26
N SER A 33 -3.29 4.51 -9.00
CA SER A 33 -2.99 3.99 -10.35
C SER A 33 -2.64 5.11 -11.33
N LYS A 34 -3.29 6.27 -11.20
CA LYS A 34 -3.00 7.44 -12.04
C LYS A 34 -1.61 8.02 -11.78
N THR A 35 -1.19 8.04 -10.52
CA THR A 35 0.07 8.65 -10.10
C THR A 35 1.26 7.72 -10.37
N THR A 36 1.08 6.41 -10.21
CA THR A 36 2.19 5.46 -10.17
C THR A 36 2.21 4.45 -11.32
N GLY A 37 1.10 4.27 -12.04
CA GLY A 37 0.95 3.23 -13.06
C GLY A 37 0.88 1.80 -12.50
N HIS A 38 0.78 1.62 -11.18
CA HIS A 38 0.59 0.31 -10.56
C HIS A 38 -0.81 -0.25 -10.82
N THR A 39 -0.87 -1.58 -10.85
CA THR A 39 -2.11 -2.31 -11.10
C THR A 39 -2.91 -2.52 -9.80
N TRP A 40 -4.21 -2.75 -9.92
CA TRP A 40 -5.07 -3.00 -8.76
C TRP A 40 -4.58 -4.11 -7.83
N PRO A 41 -4.12 -5.29 -8.31
CA PRO A 41 -3.58 -6.32 -7.42
C PRO A 41 -2.38 -5.86 -6.60
N GLU A 42 -1.49 -5.05 -7.18
CA GLU A 42 -0.33 -4.49 -6.47
C GLU A 42 -0.79 -3.51 -5.41
N ILE A 43 -1.72 -2.60 -5.74
CA ILE A 43 -2.26 -1.61 -4.80
C ILE A 43 -2.96 -2.32 -3.63
N ARG A 44 -3.79 -3.34 -3.89
CA ARG A 44 -4.43 -4.12 -2.83
C ARG A 44 -3.43 -4.80 -1.90
N LEU A 45 -2.38 -5.38 -2.46
CA LEU A 45 -1.34 -6.04 -1.68
C LEU A 45 -0.66 -5.04 -0.73
N HIS A 46 -0.29 -3.87 -1.24
CA HIS A 46 0.35 -2.82 -0.45
C HIS A 46 -0.62 -2.19 0.57
N LEU A 47 -1.90 -2.06 0.24
CA LEU A 47 -2.92 -1.62 1.20
C LEU A 47 -3.11 -2.62 2.34
N ALA A 48 -3.07 -3.93 2.04
CA ALA A 48 -3.11 -4.97 3.07
C ALA A 48 -1.88 -4.93 3.98
N LEU A 49 -0.69 -4.63 3.42
CA LEU A 49 0.54 -4.41 4.18
C LEU A 49 0.44 -3.20 5.11
N LEU A 50 -0.10 -2.07 4.63
CA LEU A 50 -0.33 -0.87 5.46
C LEU A 50 -1.29 -1.16 6.61
N LYS A 51 -2.31 -1.99 6.35
CA LYS A 51 -3.23 -2.47 7.40
C LYS A 51 -2.53 -3.37 8.41
N ASP A 52 -1.72 -4.32 7.97
CA ASP A 52 -0.96 -5.24 8.83
C ASP A 52 0.06 -4.49 9.71
N MET A 53 0.69 -3.44 9.17
CA MET A 53 1.56 -2.53 9.92
C MET A 53 0.79 -1.61 10.88
N GLY A 54 -0.54 -1.58 10.83
CA GLY A 54 -1.37 -0.71 11.66
C GLY A 54 -1.35 0.77 11.26
N LEU A 55 -0.87 1.09 10.06
CA LEU A 55 -0.86 2.46 9.50
C LEU A 55 -2.22 2.85 8.91
N VAL A 56 -3.00 1.84 8.52
CA VAL A 56 -4.34 1.99 7.96
C VAL A 56 -5.30 1.05 8.69
N ALA A 57 -6.54 1.49 8.89
CA ALA A 57 -7.60 0.67 9.48
C ALA A 57 -8.80 0.55 8.55
N GLU A 58 -9.39 -0.65 8.48
CA GLU A 58 -10.66 -0.90 7.80
C GLU A 58 -11.82 -0.64 8.77
N CYS A 59 -12.82 0.16 8.36
CA CYS A 59 -13.85 0.69 9.26
C CYS A 59 -15.23 0.05 9.10
N THR A 60 -15.59 -0.42 7.90
CA THR A 60 -16.97 -0.80 7.55
C THR A 60 -17.03 -1.95 6.55
N THR A 61 -18.25 -2.42 6.25
CA THR A 61 -18.53 -3.31 5.12
C THR A 61 -19.60 -2.66 4.25
N PRO A 62 -19.33 -2.29 2.98
CA PRO A 62 -18.12 -2.56 2.20
C PRO A 62 -16.86 -1.86 2.74
N ALA A 63 -15.69 -2.42 2.42
CA ALA A 63 -14.42 -2.04 3.03
C ALA A 63 -14.02 -0.59 2.70
N GLU A 64 -14.16 0.29 3.69
CA GLU A 64 -13.57 1.62 3.72
C GLU A 64 -12.35 1.66 4.64
N TYR A 65 -11.34 2.43 4.23
CA TYR A 65 -10.05 2.53 4.88
C TYR A 65 -9.84 3.96 5.38
N ARG A 66 -9.24 4.08 6.57
CA ARG A 66 -8.77 5.35 7.13
C ARG A 66 -7.32 5.25 7.56
N LEU A 67 -6.62 6.38 7.57
CA LEU A 67 -5.33 6.47 8.24
C LEU A 67 -5.51 6.33 9.76
N THR A 68 -4.60 5.60 10.40
CA THR A 68 -4.45 5.63 11.86
C THR A 68 -3.58 6.81 12.26
N SER A 69 -3.50 7.12 13.56
CA SER A 69 -2.56 8.13 14.06
C SER A 69 -1.12 7.84 13.61
N ALA A 70 -0.69 6.58 13.66
CA ALA A 70 0.61 6.16 13.16
C ALA A 70 0.77 6.37 11.65
N GLY A 71 -0.30 6.16 10.86
CA GLY A 71 -0.29 6.46 9.43
C GLY A 71 -0.07 7.94 9.13
N TYR A 72 -0.71 8.83 9.90
CA TYR A 72 -0.49 10.28 9.81
C TYR A 72 0.95 10.66 10.19
N ASP A 73 1.47 10.12 11.29
CA ASP A 73 2.85 10.39 11.74
C ASP A 73 3.89 10.00 10.68
N VAL A 74 3.65 8.91 9.93
CA VAL A 74 4.53 8.44 8.86
C VAL A 74 4.51 9.39 7.66
N VAL A 75 3.32 9.80 7.19
CA VAL A 75 3.19 10.63 5.99
C VAL A 75 3.61 12.08 6.24
N GLU A 76 3.43 12.60 7.45
CA GLU A 76 3.87 13.95 7.85
C GLU A 76 5.35 14.01 8.23
N SER A 77 6.04 12.86 8.28
CA SER A 77 7.45 12.79 8.62
C SER A 77 8.32 13.50 7.59
N THR A 78 9.44 14.06 8.05
CA THR A 78 10.49 14.59 7.15
C THR A 78 11.15 13.48 6.33
N ASN A 79 11.05 12.22 6.76
CA ASN A 79 11.55 11.06 6.02
C ASN A 79 10.58 9.87 6.11
N PRO A 80 9.48 9.88 5.34
CA PRO A 80 8.45 8.83 5.37
C PRO A 80 9.02 7.45 5.00
N PHE A 81 10.00 7.41 4.10
CA PHE A 81 10.67 6.18 3.69
C PHE A 81 11.37 5.48 4.86
N GLU A 82 12.14 6.21 5.67
CA GLU A 82 12.81 5.64 6.84
C GLU A 82 11.80 5.13 7.87
N GLN A 83 10.74 5.89 8.12
CA GLN A 83 9.66 5.49 9.03
C GLN A 83 8.98 4.19 8.56
N LEU A 84 8.63 4.09 7.28
CA LEU A 84 8.04 2.88 6.68
C LEU A 84 8.96 1.66 6.83
N THR A 85 10.27 1.83 6.65
CA THR A 85 11.22 0.73 6.89
C THR A 85 11.33 0.32 8.35
N GLY A 86 11.08 1.24 9.28
CA GLY A 86 10.96 0.95 10.71
C GLY A 86 9.73 0.08 10.99
N TRP A 87 8.57 0.48 10.48
CA TRP A 87 7.32 -0.27 10.62
C TRP A 87 7.37 -1.66 10.00
N ALA A 88 8.02 -1.81 8.84
CA ALA A 88 8.23 -3.11 8.21
C ALA A 88 9.06 -4.09 9.06
N LYS A 89 9.94 -3.59 9.96
CA LYS A 89 10.71 -4.43 10.89
C LYS A 89 9.91 -4.85 12.12
N VAL A 90 8.90 -4.06 12.50
CA VAL A 90 8.04 -4.31 13.66
C VAL A 90 6.88 -5.23 13.29
N GLY A 91 6.28 -5.04 12.11
CA GLY A 91 5.14 -5.82 11.59
C GLY A 91 5.53 -7.17 11.00
N GLY A 92 6.47 -7.92 11.62
CA GLY A 92 7.01 -9.18 11.10
C GLY A 92 5.95 -10.27 10.89
N GLY A 93 5.27 -10.23 9.74
CA GLY A 93 4.28 -11.19 9.28
C GLY A 93 4.48 -11.50 7.79
N ALA A 94 4.15 -12.74 7.40
CA ALA A 94 4.41 -13.38 6.10
C ALA A 94 4.06 -12.57 4.82
N ASN A 95 3.27 -11.50 4.94
CA ASN A 95 2.86 -10.63 3.83
C ASN A 95 4.00 -9.78 3.26
N ILE A 96 5.01 -9.41 4.06
CA ILE A 96 6.18 -8.64 3.58
C ILE A 96 7.02 -9.50 2.62
N GLU A 97 7.18 -10.79 2.94
CA GLU A 97 7.87 -11.72 2.04
C GLU A 97 7.05 -11.99 0.77
N LEU A 98 5.72 -12.01 0.88
CA LEU A 98 4.82 -12.21 -0.26
C LEU A 98 4.89 -11.05 -1.25
N ALA A 99 4.85 -9.79 -0.79
CA ALA A 99 5.01 -8.63 -1.67
C ALA A 99 6.39 -8.55 -2.34
N ARG A 100 7.44 -8.90 -1.59
CA ARG A 100 8.79 -9.05 -2.16
C ARG A 100 8.80 -10.11 -3.28
N SER A 101 8.16 -11.25 -3.06
CA SER A 101 8.10 -12.35 -4.04
C SER A 101 7.23 -12.01 -5.26
N TYR A 102 6.18 -11.20 -5.10
CA TYR A 102 5.31 -10.77 -6.21
C TYR A 102 6.07 -9.88 -7.20
N HIS A 103 7.00 -9.03 -6.70
CA HIS A 103 7.87 -8.21 -7.54
C HIS A 103 8.89 -9.07 -8.34
N GLU A 104 9.33 -10.20 -7.79
CA GLU A 104 10.23 -11.14 -8.48
C GLU A 104 9.48 -12.08 -9.44
N ALA A 105 8.21 -12.37 -9.14
CA ALA A 105 7.32 -13.16 -9.97
C ALA A 105 6.71 -12.34 -11.13
N ARG A 106 7.55 -11.87 -12.06
CA ARG A 106 7.09 -11.76 -13.45
C ARG A 106 6.83 -13.18 -13.95
N HIS A 107 5.59 -13.66 -13.77
CA HIS A 107 5.16 -14.93 -14.34
C HIS A 107 5.57 -14.98 -15.81
N PRO A 108 6.34 -16.00 -16.26
CA PRO A 108 6.58 -16.18 -17.68
C PRO A 108 5.21 -16.37 -18.35
N LEU A 109 4.92 -15.54 -19.36
CA LEU A 109 3.71 -15.68 -20.17
C LEU A 109 3.65 -17.14 -20.66
N PRO A 110 2.48 -17.80 -20.59
CA PRO A 110 2.34 -19.15 -21.11
C PRO A 110 2.75 -19.17 -22.59
N PRO A 111 3.54 -20.17 -23.04
CA PRO A 111 4.00 -20.21 -24.42
C PRO A 111 2.79 -20.21 -25.36
N ARG A 112 2.84 -19.35 -26.37
CA ARG A 112 1.85 -19.33 -27.46
C ARG A 112 1.82 -20.73 -28.06
N ARG A 113 0.65 -21.40 -27.97
CA ARG A 113 0.39 -22.61 -28.73
C ARG A 113 0.33 -22.21 -30.21
N SER A 114 1.32 -22.67 -30.98
CA SER A 114 1.30 -22.72 -32.44
C SER A 114 0.36 -23.81 -32.93
#